data_AF-A0A194RF41-F1
#
_entry.id   AF-A0A194RF41-F1
#
_cell.length_a   1.000
_cell.length_b   1.000
_cell.length_c   1.000
_cell.angle_alpha   90.00
_cell.angle_beta   90.00
_cell.angle_gamma   90.00
#
_symmetry.space_group_name_H-M   'P 1'
#
loop_
_entity.id
_entity.type
_entity.pdbx_description
1 polymer ?
#
loop_
_entity_poly.entity_id
_entity_poly.type
_entity_poly.pdbx_seq_one_letter_code
_entity_poly.pdbx_strand_id
1 'polypeptide(L)'
;MTDPTPRNVRSVKSRLDTINQTEEYALKRMSTMNKVQSHFLVPSEKLDKVTRRVIAPYAQIERKGVKEEEARDSYLDISRFHVFLEDSVDLQALLCDTAAVLKTITDSSGVFVYIVDKLKNEIVLMTKNIKNKERHEVNIPIAAEFSRVSECFVCGAEEGKVAAAHVAATKRHLVLADVQRDRRFAQGLRWVDAKTALCVPVLKPDGDCYAVLELYRTVAEPYDDVRPNPLSSKAPYIADLCASVAWWAGAAAHQAGARATLQRAAHLDLELRALLHDYFCERAALDTMLTDMLAIVKSFIGAMRSSFFIVDRQHMEQQLVADVWEDGWQSERTALPKKKAKVNLSVEQSPAGLVARTGTPLNLHDAFRDPRFLRDVDPATGMVVRSSLTYPIKDKKGVIGVVQLANKSSGRAFDAEDEQIFQVFVDHCALIVHFYHMQQRKLYHENLNRVYSELLGLHLRPCGHDLEELETNSAIVPPFNFKSFNYHISEGSREEMPSLVCLMYSETFAAHKLERRRLADFVLTVLTCYRPNPYHNAEHAFCFTHTMYLILRENPGYFSFVEVTAASPSALCALPRACARK
;
A
#
# COMPACT_ATOMS: atom_id res chain seq x y z
N MET A 1 -17.25 -83.20 -2.77
CA MET A 1 -18.06 -82.01 -3.12
C MET A 1 -18.88 -81.67 -1.90
N THR A 2 -18.37 -80.78 -1.05
CA THR A 2 -19.03 -80.38 0.19
C THR A 2 -18.54 -78.99 0.61
N ASP A 3 -19.53 -78.10 0.70
CA ASP A 3 -19.67 -76.80 1.38
C ASP A 3 -18.75 -75.58 1.09
N PRO A 4 -19.37 -74.40 0.79
CA PRO A 4 -18.70 -73.11 0.73
C PRO A 4 -18.63 -72.48 2.13
N THR A 5 -17.45 -71.97 2.48
CA THR A 5 -17.19 -71.24 3.73
C THR A 5 -17.77 -69.82 3.71
N PRO A 6 -18.31 -69.31 4.84
CA PRO A 6 -18.97 -68.01 4.91
C PRO A 6 -17.98 -66.83 4.95
N ARG A 7 -18.33 -65.76 4.24
CA ARG A 7 -17.68 -64.44 4.29
C ARG A 7 -17.78 -63.86 5.71
N ASN A 8 -16.63 -63.66 6.34
CA ASN A 8 -16.54 -62.94 7.61
C ASN A 8 -16.90 -61.46 7.44
N VAL A 9 -17.99 -61.07 8.10
CA VAL A 9 -18.42 -59.70 8.39
C VAL A 9 -17.39 -59.05 9.31
N ARG A 10 -16.70 -57.99 8.85
CA ARG A 10 -15.90 -57.13 9.73
C ARG A 10 -16.78 -56.04 10.33
N SER A 11 -16.78 -56.05 11.66
CA SER A 11 -17.36 -55.12 12.62
C SER A 11 -17.27 -53.63 12.23
N VAL A 12 -18.38 -52.92 12.43
CA VAL A 12 -18.63 -51.48 12.18
C VAL A 12 -17.93 -50.56 13.19
N LYS A 13 -16.89 -51.03 13.89
CA LYS A 13 -16.17 -50.22 14.89
C LYS A 13 -14.88 -49.55 14.40
N SER A 14 -14.50 -49.73 13.13
CA SER A 14 -13.25 -49.15 12.60
C SER A 14 -13.44 -47.98 11.62
N ARG A 15 -14.64 -47.37 11.52
CA ARG A 15 -14.88 -46.22 10.63
C ARG A 15 -14.92 -44.86 11.33
N LEU A 16 -15.05 -44.80 12.66
CA LEU A 16 -14.87 -43.54 13.39
C LEU A 16 -13.39 -43.25 13.72
N ASP A 17 -12.58 -44.28 13.95
CA ASP A 17 -11.15 -44.08 14.24
C ASP A 17 -10.35 -43.66 13.00
N THR A 18 -10.80 -44.02 11.79
CA THR A 18 -10.15 -43.56 10.55
C THR A 18 -10.54 -42.12 10.17
N ILE A 19 -11.66 -41.61 10.69
CA ILE A 19 -12.09 -40.21 10.49
C ILE A 19 -11.37 -39.30 11.50
N ASN A 20 -11.24 -39.73 12.76
CA ASN A 20 -10.49 -38.97 13.77
C ASN A 20 -8.99 -38.93 13.48
N GLN A 21 -8.39 -39.98 12.91
CA GLN A 21 -6.99 -39.94 12.48
C GLN A 21 -6.75 -39.09 11.22
N THR A 22 -7.75 -38.93 10.34
CA THR A 22 -7.64 -38.01 9.19
C THR A 22 -7.88 -36.56 9.59
N GLU A 23 -8.73 -36.28 10.57
CA GLU A 23 -8.89 -34.94 11.14
C GLU A 23 -7.69 -34.51 11.99
N GLU A 24 -7.07 -35.41 12.77
CA GLU A 24 -5.88 -35.08 13.57
C GLU A 24 -4.62 -34.94 12.68
N TYR A 25 -4.52 -35.67 11.57
CA TYR A 25 -3.50 -35.41 10.54
C TYR A 25 -3.79 -34.15 9.73
N ALA A 26 -5.05 -33.81 9.44
CA ALA A 26 -5.43 -32.58 8.75
C ALA A 26 -5.22 -31.34 9.63
N LEU A 27 -5.51 -31.40 10.93
CA LEU A 27 -5.25 -30.34 11.91
C LEU A 27 -3.75 -30.18 12.21
N LYS A 28 -2.96 -31.27 12.21
CA LYS A 28 -1.48 -31.17 12.23
C LYS A 28 -0.91 -30.58 10.95
N ARG A 29 -1.53 -30.84 9.79
CA ARG A 29 -1.15 -30.23 8.51
C ARG A 29 -1.59 -28.76 8.41
N MET A 30 -2.72 -28.39 9.00
CA MET A 30 -3.19 -27.00 9.06
C MET A 30 -2.45 -26.14 10.09
N SER A 31 -1.96 -26.73 11.20
CA SER A 31 -1.08 -26.01 12.14
C SER A 31 0.36 -25.88 11.66
N THR A 32 0.77 -26.67 10.65
CA THR A 32 2.08 -26.55 9.98
C THR A 32 2.03 -25.83 8.63
N MET A 33 0.85 -25.43 8.14
CA MET A 33 0.70 -24.67 6.90
C MET A 33 0.49 -23.15 7.09
N ASN A 34 0.51 -22.64 8.33
CA ASN A 34 0.52 -21.20 8.62
C ASN A 34 1.91 -20.66 9.01
N LYS A 35 2.96 -21.19 8.37
CA LYS A 35 4.26 -20.51 8.24
C LYS A 35 4.78 -20.75 6.83
N VAL A 36 4.17 -20.06 5.86
CA VAL A 36 4.90 -19.73 4.64
C VAL A 36 5.93 -18.70 5.06
N GLN A 37 7.10 -19.18 5.48
CA GLN A 37 8.28 -18.33 5.61
C GLN A 37 8.55 -17.76 4.22
N SER A 38 8.46 -16.44 4.11
CA SER A 38 9.08 -15.71 3.02
C SER A 38 10.53 -16.18 2.91
N HIS A 39 10.86 -16.85 1.81
CA HIS A 39 12.26 -16.96 1.43
C HIS A 39 12.78 -15.53 1.30
N PHE A 40 13.92 -15.25 1.95
CA PHE A 40 14.49 -13.94 2.30
C PHE A 40 13.95 -13.36 3.61
N LEU A 41 14.57 -13.79 4.71
CA LEU A 41 15.02 -12.98 5.85
C LEU A 41 15.68 -13.95 6.85
N VAL A 42 17.00 -14.09 6.79
CA VAL A 42 17.77 -14.75 7.85
C VAL A 42 18.03 -13.72 8.95
N PRO A 43 17.75 -14.02 10.23
CA PRO A 43 18.13 -13.14 11.34
C PRO A 43 19.64 -12.93 11.39
N SER A 44 20.06 -11.67 11.47
CA SER A 44 21.44 -11.18 11.24
C SER A 44 22.52 -11.63 12.25
N GLU A 45 22.25 -12.53 13.21
CA GLU A 45 23.20 -12.79 14.30
C GLU A 45 23.83 -14.19 14.32
N LYS A 46 23.56 -15.07 13.34
CA LYS A 46 24.19 -16.40 13.29
C LYS A 46 24.53 -16.89 11.88
N LEU A 47 25.00 -16.02 10.99
CA LEU A 47 25.57 -16.46 9.70
C LEU A 47 27.08 -16.33 9.70
N ASP A 48 27.73 -17.14 10.55
CA ASP A 48 29.18 -17.26 10.57
C ASP A 48 29.59 -18.72 10.37
N LYS A 49 30.61 -18.91 9.51
CA LYS A 49 31.37 -20.15 9.23
C LYS A 49 30.91 -21.12 8.12
N VAL A 50 29.67 -21.13 7.62
CA VAL A 50 29.25 -22.15 6.61
C VAL A 50 29.13 -21.64 5.16
N THR A 51 28.92 -20.34 4.95
CA THR A 51 28.80 -19.73 3.60
C THR A 51 30.13 -19.52 2.86
N ARG A 52 31.28 -19.85 3.47
CA ARG A 52 32.61 -19.70 2.84
C ARG A 52 33.07 -20.86 1.94
N ARG A 53 32.20 -21.82 1.57
CA ARG A 53 32.65 -23.04 0.85
C ARG A 53 32.17 -23.23 -0.58
N VAL A 54 31.44 -22.30 -1.18
CA VAL A 54 31.06 -22.44 -2.61
C VAL A 54 31.24 -21.10 -3.30
N ILE A 55 32.38 -20.95 -3.97
CA ILE A 55 32.61 -20.40 -5.32
C ILE A 55 34.14 -20.31 -5.45
N ALA A 56 34.71 -21.34 -6.06
CA ALA A 56 35.99 -21.26 -6.75
C ALA A 56 35.72 -21.67 -8.20
N PRO A 57 35.99 -20.77 -9.16
CA PRO A 57 36.91 -21.14 -10.22
C PRO A 57 38.05 -20.13 -10.45
N TYR A 58 38.27 -19.15 -9.57
CA TYR A 58 39.31 -18.12 -9.77
C TYR A 58 40.49 -18.14 -8.77
N ALA A 59 40.64 -19.21 -7.98
CA ALA A 59 41.79 -19.35 -7.10
C ALA A 59 42.95 -20.09 -7.81
N GLN A 60 43.82 -19.34 -8.50
CA GLN A 60 45.17 -19.83 -8.79
C GLN A 60 45.96 -19.86 -7.48
N ILE A 61 46.32 -21.07 -7.04
CA ILE A 61 47.16 -21.29 -5.86
C ILE A 61 48.61 -21.20 -6.33
N GLU A 62 49.26 -20.06 -6.13
CA GLU A 62 50.72 -19.99 -6.18
C GLU A 62 51.31 -20.51 -4.86
N ARG A 63 52.10 -21.59 -4.96
CA ARG A 63 52.94 -22.06 -3.86
C ARG A 63 54.16 -21.14 -3.77
N LYS A 64 54.40 -20.59 -2.57
CA LYS A 64 55.60 -19.82 -2.19
C LYS A 64 56.88 -20.48 -2.73
N GLY A 65 57.45 -19.88 -3.76
CA GLY A 65 58.85 -19.98 -4.15
C GLY A 65 59.46 -18.57 -4.10
N VAL A 66 60.60 -18.48 -3.42
CA VAL A 66 61.64 -17.44 -3.37
C VAL A 66 61.35 -16.05 -3.99
N LYS A 67 61.56 -15.03 -3.14
CA LYS A 67 61.58 -13.58 -3.40
C LYS A 67 62.05 -13.16 -4.80
N GLU A 68 61.17 -12.49 -5.53
CA GLU A 68 61.50 -11.36 -6.41
C GLU A 68 60.57 -10.20 -6.05
N GLU A 69 61.15 -9.05 -5.68
CA GLU A 69 60.43 -7.79 -5.54
C GLU A 69 60.09 -7.27 -6.94
N GLU A 70 58.98 -7.76 -7.51
CA GLU A 70 58.40 -7.11 -8.67
C GLU A 70 57.51 -5.96 -8.20
N ALA A 71 57.92 -4.74 -8.53
CA ALA A 71 57.14 -3.53 -8.38
C ALA A 71 55.77 -3.73 -9.06
N ARG A 72 54.71 -3.84 -8.27
CA ARG A 72 53.34 -3.81 -8.78
C ARG A 72 53.07 -2.40 -9.28
N ASP A 73 53.24 -2.18 -10.58
CA ASP A 73 52.73 -1.00 -11.25
C ASP A 73 51.22 -0.88 -10.97
N SER A 74 50.84 0.14 -10.21
CA SER A 74 49.47 0.41 -9.80
C SER A 74 48.70 1.04 -10.96
N TYR A 75 48.28 0.23 -11.93
CA TYR A 75 47.39 0.69 -12.99
C TYR A 75 45.95 0.85 -12.43
N LEU A 76 45.32 2.00 -12.71
CA LEU A 76 43.88 2.21 -12.48
C LEU A 76 43.11 1.27 -13.40
N ASP A 77 42.63 0.15 -12.88
CA ASP A 77 41.78 -0.74 -13.67
C ASP A 77 40.36 -0.16 -13.73
N ILE A 78 40.06 0.53 -14.83
CA ILE A 78 38.75 1.15 -15.10
C ILE A 78 37.63 0.09 -15.14
N SER A 79 37.95 -1.19 -15.40
CA SER A 79 36.96 -2.28 -15.38
C SER A 79 36.38 -2.54 -13.98
N ARG A 80 37.05 -2.07 -12.92
CA ARG A 80 36.63 -2.22 -11.53
C ARG A 80 35.51 -1.25 -11.12
N PHE A 81 35.16 -0.27 -11.97
CA PHE A 81 34.00 0.60 -11.73
C PHE A 81 32.66 -0.14 -11.82
N HIS A 82 32.60 -1.33 -12.43
CA HIS A 82 31.40 -2.17 -12.39
C HIS A 82 30.99 -2.58 -10.98
N VAL A 83 31.93 -2.61 -10.02
CA VAL A 83 31.63 -2.88 -8.60
C VAL A 83 30.72 -1.82 -8.00
N PHE A 84 30.75 -0.58 -8.50
CA PHE A 84 29.79 0.45 -8.07
C PHE A 84 28.34 0.13 -8.46
N LEU A 85 28.12 -0.82 -9.37
CA LEU A 85 26.80 -1.19 -9.89
C LEU A 85 26.23 -2.46 -9.24
N GLU A 86 26.95 -3.09 -8.31
CA GLU A 86 26.50 -4.28 -7.60
C GLU A 86 25.54 -3.94 -6.45
N ASP A 87 24.54 -4.81 -6.21
CA ASP A 87 23.39 -4.55 -5.33
C ASP A 87 23.71 -4.48 -3.82
N SER A 88 24.93 -4.80 -3.39
CA SER A 88 25.30 -4.98 -1.97
C SER A 88 26.50 -4.16 -1.52
N VAL A 89 26.83 -3.07 -2.23
CA VAL A 89 28.07 -2.34 -1.96
C VAL A 89 27.85 -1.17 -1.02
N ASP A 90 28.61 -1.15 0.07
CA ASP A 90 28.72 0.02 0.93
C ASP A 90 29.41 1.16 0.16
N LEU A 91 28.60 2.08 -0.34
CA LEU A 91 29.04 3.23 -1.14
C LEU A 91 30.08 4.07 -0.39
N GLN A 92 29.97 4.16 0.94
CA GLN A 92 30.92 4.90 1.77
C GLN A 92 32.28 4.19 1.79
N ALA A 93 32.29 2.87 1.99
CA ALA A 93 33.52 2.07 1.94
C ALA A 93 34.20 2.16 0.57
N LEU A 94 33.42 2.09 -0.51
CA LEU A 94 33.93 2.16 -1.88
C LEU A 94 34.50 3.53 -2.24
N LEU A 95 33.88 4.62 -1.78
CA LEU A 95 34.43 5.97 -1.89
C LEU A 95 35.78 6.09 -1.16
N CYS A 96 35.88 5.44 -0.01
CA CYS A 96 37.06 5.38 0.81
C CYS A 96 38.20 4.55 0.18
N ASP A 97 37.87 3.53 -0.61
CA ASP A 97 38.82 2.71 -1.34
C ASP A 97 39.29 3.38 -2.63
N THR A 98 38.39 4.05 -3.35
CA THR A 98 38.77 4.92 -4.48
C THR A 98 39.66 6.07 -4.04
N ALA A 99 39.40 6.69 -2.89
CA ALA A 99 40.29 7.68 -2.29
C ALA A 99 41.68 7.12 -1.98
N ALA A 100 41.77 5.86 -1.52
CA ALA A 100 43.05 5.19 -1.27
C ALA A 100 43.82 4.89 -2.57
N VAL A 101 43.12 4.54 -3.65
CA VAL A 101 43.73 4.38 -4.98
C VAL A 101 44.28 5.72 -5.49
N LEU A 102 43.50 6.80 -5.39
CA LEU A 102 43.95 8.15 -5.75
C LEU A 102 45.15 8.60 -4.93
N LYS A 103 45.20 8.27 -3.63
CA LYS A 103 46.38 8.53 -2.78
C LYS A 103 47.65 7.93 -3.38
N THR A 104 47.61 6.66 -3.81
CA THR A 104 48.78 5.97 -4.38
C THR A 104 49.21 6.58 -5.71
N ILE A 105 48.26 6.93 -6.58
CA ILE A 105 48.55 7.46 -7.92
C ILE A 105 49.14 8.87 -7.86
N THR A 106 48.65 9.66 -6.91
CA THR A 106 49.08 11.04 -6.67
C THR A 106 50.30 11.12 -5.76
N ASP A 107 50.96 10.02 -5.39
CA ASP A 107 52.07 10.00 -4.44
C ASP A 107 51.78 10.84 -3.17
N SER A 108 50.53 10.77 -2.68
CA SER A 108 50.07 11.55 -1.52
C SER A 108 50.36 10.84 -0.21
N SER A 109 50.71 11.59 0.83
CA SER A 109 51.00 11.05 2.17
C SER A 109 49.74 10.52 2.87
N GLY A 110 48.58 11.15 2.61
CA GLY A 110 47.29 10.70 3.14
C GLY A 110 46.10 11.27 2.37
N VAL A 111 44.90 10.80 2.74
CA VAL A 111 43.63 11.25 2.19
C VAL A 111 42.57 11.29 3.28
N PHE A 112 41.82 12.38 3.33
CA PHE A 112 40.61 12.52 4.12
C PHE A 112 39.40 12.54 3.19
N VAL A 113 38.34 11.83 3.60
CA VAL A 113 37.10 11.76 2.85
C VAL A 113 36.00 12.37 3.69
N TYR A 114 35.36 13.41 3.19
CA TYR A 114 34.28 14.11 3.87
C TYR A 114 32.97 13.85 3.13
N ILE A 115 31.91 13.45 3.83
CA ILE A 115 30.55 13.38 3.28
C ILE A 115 29.83 14.69 3.55
N VAL A 116 29.07 15.17 2.56
CA VAL A 116 28.23 16.35 2.72
C VAL A 116 26.87 15.94 3.29
N ASP A 117 26.50 16.45 4.47
CA ASP A 117 25.14 16.42 4.98
C ASP A 117 24.41 17.69 4.55
N LYS A 118 23.54 17.56 3.54
CA LYS A 118 22.78 18.66 2.97
C LYS A 118 21.74 19.25 3.92
N LEU A 119 21.19 18.45 4.85
CA LEU A 119 20.14 18.93 5.77
C LEU A 119 20.70 19.87 6.83
N LYS A 120 21.92 19.58 7.29
CA LYS A 120 22.64 20.42 8.25
C LYS A 120 23.57 21.44 7.59
N ASN A 121 23.82 21.28 6.28
CA ASN A 121 24.80 22.05 5.53
C ASN A 121 26.21 21.96 6.13
N GLU A 122 26.63 20.74 6.46
CA GLU A 122 27.91 20.43 7.12
C GLU A 122 28.64 19.33 6.33
N ILE A 123 29.97 19.32 6.40
CA ILE A 123 30.78 18.16 5.99
C ILE A 123 31.16 17.35 7.22
N VAL A 124 31.06 16.02 7.09
CA VAL A 124 31.35 15.04 8.13
C VAL A 124 32.53 14.19 7.68
N LEU A 125 33.60 14.15 8.48
CA LEU A 125 34.77 13.33 8.19
C LEU A 125 34.44 11.84 8.33
N MET A 126 34.77 11.06 7.29
CA MET A 126 34.67 9.60 7.33
C MET A 126 35.87 8.97 8.03
N THR A 127 35.60 8.21 9.09
CA THR A 127 36.62 7.39 9.77
C THR A 127 36.46 5.92 9.42
N LYS A 128 37.50 5.29 8.83
CA LYS A 128 37.49 3.87 8.42
C LYS A 128 37.38 2.86 9.57
N ASN A 129 37.60 3.24 10.85
CA ASN A 129 37.69 2.28 11.97
C ASN A 129 37.38 2.87 13.36
N ILE A 130 36.10 3.07 13.71
CA ILE A 130 35.71 3.33 15.11
C ILE A 130 34.45 2.53 15.44
N LYS A 131 34.51 1.75 16.54
CA LYS A 131 33.39 0.94 17.07
C LYS A 131 32.21 1.77 17.60
N ASN A 132 32.34 3.09 17.66
CA ASN A 132 31.31 4.06 18.07
C ASN A 132 31.30 5.23 17.08
N LYS A 133 30.35 5.22 16.13
CA LYS A 133 30.23 6.27 15.09
C LYS A 133 29.87 7.64 15.67
N GLU A 134 29.03 7.71 16.71
CA GLU A 134 28.44 8.96 17.21
C GLU A 134 29.39 9.86 18.03
N ARG A 135 30.49 9.33 18.57
CA ARG A 135 31.35 10.09 19.51
C ARG A 135 32.48 10.87 18.85
N HIS A 136 32.79 10.65 17.58
CA HIS A 136 33.97 11.22 16.89
C HIS A 136 33.60 11.78 15.51
N GLU A 137 32.42 12.39 15.39
CA GLU A 137 32.03 13.14 14.19
C GLU A 137 32.65 14.54 14.23
N VAL A 138 33.59 14.80 13.33
CA VAL A 138 34.10 16.16 13.10
C VAL A 138 33.17 16.80 12.07
N ASN A 139 32.22 17.59 12.56
CA ASN A 139 31.26 18.32 11.75
C ASN A 139 31.80 19.72 11.46
N ILE A 140 31.92 20.05 10.18
CA ILE A 140 32.44 21.35 9.74
C ILE A 140 31.37 22.03 8.88
N PRO A 141 30.89 23.23 9.23
CA PRO A 141 29.87 23.91 8.45
C PRO A 141 30.36 24.31 7.06
N ILE A 142 29.50 24.15 6.05
CA ILE A 142 29.73 24.61 4.68
C ILE A 142 29.29 26.07 4.62
N ALA A 143 30.21 26.96 4.25
CA ALA A 143 29.87 28.38 4.11
C ALA A 143 28.77 28.57 3.04
N ALA A 144 27.65 29.18 3.43
CA ALA A 144 26.64 29.61 2.47
C ALA A 144 27.19 30.73 1.59
N GLU A 145 26.65 30.88 0.38
CA GLU A 145 26.99 31.98 -0.53
C GLU A 145 26.99 33.32 0.20
N PHE A 146 27.95 34.17 -0.16
CA PHE A 146 28.32 35.47 0.39
C PHE A 146 27.11 36.42 0.56
N SER A 147 26.25 36.16 1.53
CA SER A 147 25.15 37.03 1.95
C SER A 147 25.58 37.68 3.24
N ARG A 148 25.91 38.97 3.15
CA ARG A 148 26.10 39.85 4.29
C ARG A 148 24.87 39.71 5.20
N VAL A 149 25.04 39.15 6.40
CA VAL A 149 24.42 39.55 7.69
C VAL A 149 24.58 38.41 8.71
N SER A 150 25.52 38.67 9.64
CA SER A 150 25.55 38.32 11.09
C SER A 150 25.28 36.90 11.61
N GLU A 151 26.34 36.36 12.24
CA GLU A 151 26.39 35.67 13.55
C GLU A 151 25.45 34.48 13.78
N CYS A 152 25.95 33.27 13.47
CA CYS A 152 25.44 32.02 14.04
C CYS A 152 26.23 31.68 15.31
N PHE A 153 25.59 31.74 16.48
CA PHE A 153 26.24 31.76 17.80
C PHE A 153 26.41 30.38 18.46
N VAL A 154 26.37 29.26 17.73
CA VAL A 154 26.29 27.91 18.36
C VAL A 154 27.49 26.99 18.09
N CYS A 155 28.41 27.34 17.21
CA CYS A 155 29.69 26.64 17.08
C CYS A 155 30.78 27.64 16.64
N GLY A 156 31.87 27.74 17.40
CA GLY A 156 32.96 28.71 17.17
C GLY A 156 33.80 28.48 15.90
N ALA A 157 33.19 27.99 14.81
CA ALA A 157 33.82 27.83 13.51
C ALA A 157 33.48 29.04 12.64
N GLU A 158 34.39 30.02 12.60
CA GLU A 158 34.31 31.15 11.67
C GLU A 158 34.33 30.66 10.21
N GLU A 159 33.48 31.27 9.39
CA GLU A 159 33.17 30.91 8.00
C GLU A 159 34.42 30.71 7.12
N GLY A 160 34.48 29.61 6.36
CA GLY A 160 35.37 29.44 5.21
C GLY A 160 36.85 29.11 5.49
N LYS A 161 37.25 28.85 6.75
CA LYS A 161 38.65 28.61 7.12
C LYS A 161 39.18 27.19 6.87
N VAL A 162 38.37 26.29 6.33
CA VAL A 162 38.74 24.90 5.99
C VAL A 162 38.64 24.69 4.47
N ALA A 163 39.70 24.18 3.86
CA ALA A 163 39.80 23.98 2.42
C ALA A 163 38.70 23.03 1.89
N ALA A 164 38.46 21.91 2.56
CA ALA A 164 37.40 20.97 2.21
C ALA A 164 35.99 21.61 2.21
N ALA A 165 35.67 22.45 3.20
CA ALA A 165 34.38 23.15 3.27
C ALA A 165 34.23 24.20 2.16
N HIS A 166 35.32 24.89 1.81
CA HIS A 166 35.33 25.83 0.68
C HIS A 166 35.12 25.11 -0.67
N VAL A 167 35.71 23.94 -0.85
CA VAL A 167 35.52 23.12 -2.05
C VAL A 167 34.10 22.56 -2.15
N ALA A 168 33.50 22.15 -1.02
CA ALA A 168 32.08 21.76 -0.98
C ALA A 168 31.15 22.89 -1.45
N ALA A 169 31.44 24.13 -1.02
CA ALA A 169 30.65 25.30 -1.40
C ALA A 169 30.88 25.74 -2.86
N THR A 170 32.13 25.81 -3.30
CA THR A 170 32.50 26.30 -4.65
C THR A 170 32.31 25.26 -5.75
N LYS A 171 32.24 23.96 -5.40
CA LYS A 171 32.10 22.82 -6.32
C LYS A 171 33.23 22.75 -7.36
N ARG A 172 34.39 23.36 -7.06
CA ARG A 172 35.59 23.36 -7.89
C ARG A 172 36.75 22.75 -7.10
N HIS A 173 37.63 22.02 -7.80
CA HIS A 173 38.83 21.51 -7.16
C HIS A 173 39.76 22.66 -6.77
N LEU A 174 40.51 22.48 -5.68
CA LEU A 174 41.44 23.48 -5.14
C LEU A 174 42.79 22.81 -4.90
N VAL A 175 43.85 23.43 -5.45
CA VAL A 175 45.23 23.04 -5.21
C VAL A 175 45.87 24.06 -4.28
N LEU A 176 46.41 23.59 -3.15
CA LEU A 176 47.18 24.37 -2.20
C LEU A 176 48.65 24.01 -2.34
N ALA A 177 49.41 24.92 -2.94
CA ALA A 177 50.86 24.78 -3.12
C ALA A 177 51.65 24.94 -1.81
N ASP A 178 51.10 25.66 -0.82
CA ASP A 178 51.68 25.77 0.53
C ASP A 178 50.56 25.99 1.55
N VAL A 179 50.24 24.93 2.31
CA VAL A 179 49.16 24.93 3.31
C VAL A 179 49.49 25.82 4.50
N GLN A 180 50.77 25.96 4.88
CA GLN A 180 51.19 26.71 6.08
C GLN A 180 51.22 28.23 5.81
N ARG A 181 51.49 28.64 4.57
CA ARG A 181 51.51 30.06 4.19
C ARG A 181 50.15 30.61 3.78
N ASP A 182 49.21 29.76 3.34
CA ASP A 182 47.90 30.22 2.90
C ASP A 182 46.99 30.59 4.10
N ARG A 183 46.89 31.90 4.35
CA ARG A 183 46.07 32.45 5.45
C ARG A 183 44.57 32.21 5.27
N ARG A 184 44.09 31.86 4.06
CA ARG A 184 42.66 31.63 3.78
C ARG A 184 42.13 30.37 4.47
N PHE A 185 42.97 29.34 4.64
CA PHE A 185 42.56 28.04 5.16
C PHE A 185 43.26 27.68 6.47
N ALA A 186 43.45 28.68 7.35
CA ALA A 186 44.26 28.56 8.56
C ALA A 186 43.78 27.51 9.59
N GLN A 187 42.57 26.94 9.43
CA GLN A 187 42.02 25.89 10.30
C GLN A 187 42.03 24.49 9.66
N GLY A 188 42.21 24.38 8.34
CA GLY A 188 42.32 23.10 7.64
C GLY A 188 43.65 22.41 7.90
N LEU A 189 43.64 21.08 8.04
CA LEU A 189 44.83 20.20 8.13
C LEU A 189 45.85 20.50 9.26
N ARG A 190 45.55 21.36 10.25
CA ARG A 190 46.50 21.73 11.33
C ARG A 190 46.96 20.58 12.22
N TRP A 191 46.21 19.47 12.23
CA TRP A 191 46.52 18.27 13.00
C TRP A 191 47.46 17.31 12.24
N VAL A 192 47.88 17.64 11.01
CA VAL A 192 48.85 16.89 10.21
C VAL A 192 49.95 17.82 9.69
N ASP A 193 51.18 17.33 9.54
CA ASP A 193 52.29 18.07 8.92
C ASP A 193 52.15 18.14 7.38
N ALA A 194 51.02 18.67 6.92
CA ALA A 194 50.73 18.85 5.50
C ALA A 194 51.44 20.11 4.96
N LYS A 195 52.19 19.94 3.86
CA LYS A 195 52.85 21.04 3.14
C LYS A 195 52.07 21.43 1.91
N THR A 196 51.58 20.46 1.14
CA THR A 196 50.70 20.69 -0.02
C THR A 196 49.41 19.88 0.11
N ALA A 197 48.32 20.38 -0.46
CA ALA A 197 47.02 19.71 -0.42
C ALA A 197 46.25 19.87 -1.74
N LEU A 198 45.50 18.84 -2.11
CA LEU A 198 44.59 18.81 -3.25
C LEU A 198 43.20 18.42 -2.75
N CYS A 199 42.24 19.33 -2.91
CA CYS A 199 40.85 19.13 -2.54
C CYS A 199 40.00 18.95 -3.79
N VAL A 200 39.29 17.83 -3.89
CA VAL A 200 38.48 17.48 -5.06
C VAL A 200 37.04 17.19 -4.63
N PRO A 201 36.03 17.87 -5.20
CA PRO A 201 34.63 17.58 -4.91
C PRO A 201 34.14 16.38 -5.73
N VAL A 202 33.36 15.53 -5.09
CA VAL A 202 32.61 14.42 -5.71
C VAL A 202 31.23 14.95 -6.05
N LEU A 203 31.01 15.28 -7.32
CA LEU A 203 29.77 15.89 -7.80
C LEU A 203 28.82 14.83 -8.33
N LYS A 204 27.54 14.91 -7.95
CA LYS A 204 26.46 14.17 -8.59
C LYS A 204 26.11 14.82 -9.95
N PRO A 205 25.49 14.07 -10.87
CA PRO A 205 24.97 14.62 -12.13
C PRO A 205 24.02 15.82 -11.94
N ASP A 206 23.32 15.88 -10.80
CA ASP A 206 22.41 16.99 -10.44
C ASP A 206 23.15 18.30 -10.09
N GLY A 207 24.48 18.28 -10.05
CA GLY A 207 25.32 19.41 -9.65
C GLY A 207 25.49 19.56 -8.13
N ASP A 208 24.97 18.63 -7.34
CA ASP A 208 25.14 18.57 -5.89
C ASP A 208 26.49 17.94 -5.49
N CYS A 209 27.15 18.51 -4.48
CA CYS A 209 28.37 17.93 -3.92
C CYS A 209 28.01 16.81 -2.94
N TYR A 210 28.39 15.57 -3.25
CA TYR A 210 28.15 14.40 -2.41
C TYR A 210 29.21 14.24 -1.32
N ALA A 211 30.47 14.44 -1.70
CA ALA A 211 31.62 14.27 -0.82
C ALA A 211 32.78 15.16 -1.26
N VAL A 212 33.79 15.34 -0.40
CA VAL A 212 35.03 16.03 -0.72
C VAL A 212 36.21 15.14 -0.35
N LEU A 213 37.15 14.99 -1.27
CA LEU A 213 38.41 14.27 -1.10
C LEU A 213 39.51 15.29 -0.84
N GLU A 214 40.15 15.24 0.33
CA GLU A 214 41.28 16.10 0.70
C GLU A 214 42.55 15.24 0.76
N LEU A 215 43.34 15.29 -0.30
CA LEU A 215 44.64 14.65 -0.43
C LEU A 215 45.73 15.60 0.09
N TYR A 216 46.72 15.09 0.81
CA TYR A 216 47.83 15.91 1.29
C TYR A 216 49.19 15.22 1.15
N ARG A 217 50.25 16.02 1.01
CA ARG A 217 51.65 15.59 1.05
C ARG A 217 52.42 16.28 2.17
N THR A 218 53.33 15.55 2.80
CA THR A 218 54.31 16.09 3.77
C THR A 218 55.57 16.65 3.08
N VAL A 219 55.66 16.47 1.75
CA VAL A 219 56.71 17.03 0.89
C VAL A 219 56.20 18.32 0.25
N ALA A 220 57.07 19.33 0.13
CA ALA A 220 56.74 20.65 -0.44
C ALA A 220 56.75 20.65 -1.97
N GLU A 221 56.32 19.54 -2.59
CA GLU A 221 56.19 19.42 -4.05
C GLU A 221 54.72 19.69 -4.43
N PRO A 222 54.45 20.76 -5.21
CA PRO A 222 53.12 21.05 -5.70
C PRO A 222 52.56 19.89 -6.53
N TYR A 223 51.23 19.74 -6.53
CA TYR A 223 50.56 18.79 -7.42
C TYR A 223 50.66 19.19 -8.90
N ASP A 224 50.94 20.47 -9.19
CA ASP A 224 51.01 21.06 -10.53
C ASP A 224 52.43 21.32 -11.04
N ASP A 225 53.49 20.97 -10.29
CA ASP A 225 54.84 21.44 -10.64
C ASP A 225 55.46 20.68 -11.84
N VAL A 226 55.61 21.45 -12.92
CA VAL A 226 56.27 21.10 -14.16
C VAL A 226 57.79 21.11 -13.92
N ARG A 227 58.40 19.92 -13.84
CA ARG A 227 59.74 19.74 -14.41
C ARG A 227 59.69 18.57 -15.40
N PRO A 228 60.05 18.77 -16.67
CA PRO A 228 60.21 17.67 -17.60
C PRO A 228 61.39 16.83 -17.12
N ASN A 229 61.11 15.77 -16.37
CA ASN A 229 62.08 14.74 -16.09
C ASN A 229 62.11 13.82 -17.31
N PRO A 230 63.25 13.63 -18.01
CA PRO A 230 63.33 12.77 -19.20
C PRO A 230 62.98 11.30 -18.93
N LEU A 231 62.82 10.91 -17.64
CA LEU A 231 62.54 9.55 -17.19
C LEU A 231 61.18 9.37 -16.47
N SER A 232 60.39 10.42 -16.22
CA SER A 232 59.05 10.25 -15.63
C SER A 232 57.99 11.03 -16.41
N SER A 233 57.21 10.30 -17.18
CA SER A 233 56.08 10.75 -18.01
C SER A 233 54.84 11.20 -17.21
N LYS A 234 54.99 11.84 -16.05
CA LYS A 234 53.84 12.31 -15.26
C LYS A 234 53.45 13.73 -15.67
N ALA A 235 52.32 13.80 -16.39
CA ALA A 235 51.78 14.97 -17.08
C ALA A 235 51.08 15.99 -16.14
N PRO A 236 50.91 17.26 -16.56
CA PRO A 236 50.36 18.37 -15.76
C PRO A 236 48.83 18.32 -15.50
N TYR A 237 48.25 17.12 -15.40
CA TYR A 237 46.80 16.90 -15.37
C TYR A 237 46.35 16.09 -14.14
N ILE A 238 47.11 16.09 -13.05
CA ILE A 238 46.81 15.27 -11.86
C ILE A 238 45.50 15.73 -11.20
N ALA A 239 45.30 17.05 -11.06
CA ALA A 239 44.06 17.61 -10.52
C ALA A 239 42.84 17.26 -11.38
N ASP A 240 42.96 17.39 -12.71
CA ASP A 240 41.90 17.05 -13.66
C ASP A 240 41.60 15.55 -13.70
N LEU A 241 42.63 14.70 -13.57
CA LEU A 241 42.47 13.26 -13.46
C LEU A 241 41.71 12.91 -12.18
N CYS A 242 42.10 13.46 -11.03
CA CYS A 242 41.38 13.25 -9.77
C CYS A 242 39.94 13.75 -9.84
N ALA A 243 39.71 14.90 -10.48
CA ALA A 243 38.37 15.44 -10.71
C ALA A 243 37.53 14.50 -11.60
N SER A 244 38.10 13.95 -12.67
CA SER A 244 37.39 13.02 -13.56
C SER A 244 36.97 11.74 -12.83
N VAL A 245 37.86 11.17 -12.01
CA VAL A 245 37.56 9.98 -11.19
C VAL A 245 36.52 10.29 -10.12
N ALA A 246 36.60 11.47 -9.49
CA ALA A 246 35.61 11.94 -8.53
C ALA A 246 34.23 12.14 -9.16
N TRP A 247 34.14 12.62 -10.41
CA TRP A 247 32.87 12.70 -11.14
C TRP A 247 32.29 11.33 -11.43
N TRP A 248 33.09 10.35 -11.88
CA TRP A 248 32.62 8.97 -12.05
C TRP A 248 32.12 8.36 -10.74
N ALA A 249 32.84 8.59 -9.63
CA ALA A 249 32.39 8.16 -8.30
C ALA A 249 31.08 8.84 -7.88
N GLY A 250 30.89 10.11 -8.21
CA GLY A 250 29.65 10.85 -7.94
C GLY A 250 28.47 10.39 -8.80
N ALA A 251 28.69 10.10 -10.09
CA ALA A 251 27.70 9.51 -10.99
C ALA A 251 27.26 8.13 -10.49
N ALA A 252 28.24 7.29 -10.12
CA ALA A 252 27.99 5.98 -9.53
C ALA A 252 27.20 6.07 -8.21
N ALA A 253 27.57 7.00 -7.32
CA ALA A 253 26.84 7.26 -6.08
C ALA A 253 25.39 7.69 -6.32
N HIS A 254 25.16 8.59 -7.28
CA HIS A 254 23.81 8.99 -7.66
C HIS A 254 23.01 7.81 -8.21
N GLN A 255 23.58 7.02 -9.12
CA GLN A 255 22.90 5.86 -9.70
C GLN A 255 22.58 4.79 -8.65
N ALA A 256 23.51 4.51 -7.73
CA ALA A 256 23.29 3.55 -6.65
C ALA A 256 22.17 4.01 -5.71
N GLY A 257 22.15 5.30 -5.33
CA GLY A 257 21.06 5.88 -4.52
C GLY A 257 19.71 5.85 -5.23
N ALA A 258 19.66 6.24 -6.51
CA ALA A 258 18.45 6.17 -7.34
C ALA A 258 17.95 4.72 -7.50
N ARG A 259 18.85 3.75 -7.63
CA ARG A 259 18.48 2.33 -7.70
C ARG A 259 17.94 1.81 -6.37
N ALA A 260 18.56 2.16 -5.25
CA ALA A 260 18.12 1.75 -3.93
C ALA A 260 16.72 2.31 -3.59
N THR A 261 16.49 3.59 -3.91
CA THR A 261 15.17 4.22 -3.74
C THR A 261 14.11 3.56 -4.62
N LEU A 262 14.43 3.28 -5.89
CA LEU A 262 13.54 2.55 -6.81
C LEU A 262 13.24 1.12 -6.32
N GLN A 263 14.24 0.39 -5.83
CA GLN A 263 14.04 -0.96 -5.27
C GLN A 263 13.13 -0.93 -4.04
N ARG A 264 13.31 0.05 -3.14
CA ARG A 264 12.43 0.25 -1.99
C ARG A 264 11.01 0.60 -2.42
N ALA A 265 10.85 1.53 -3.38
CA ALA A 265 9.55 1.88 -3.93
C ALA A 265 8.84 0.68 -4.57
N ALA A 266 9.55 -0.14 -5.35
CA ALA A 266 9.01 -1.35 -5.97
C ALA A 266 8.64 -2.44 -4.93
N HIS A 267 9.41 -2.56 -3.86
CA HIS A 267 9.08 -3.48 -2.78
C HIS A 267 7.79 -3.07 -2.06
N LEU A 268 7.63 -1.78 -1.76
CA LEU A 268 6.40 -1.23 -1.18
C LEU A 268 5.19 -1.43 -2.11
N ASP A 269 5.36 -1.17 -3.42
CA ASP A 269 4.32 -1.41 -4.43
C ASP A 269 3.82 -2.86 -4.40
N LEU A 270 4.75 -3.82 -4.34
CA LEU A 270 4.42 -5.24 -4.30
C LEU A 270 3.63 -5.62 -3.04
N GLU A 271 4.05 -5.13 -1.86
CA GLU A 271 3.36 -5.40 -0.59
C GLU A 271 1.95 -4.80 -0.56
N LEU A 272 1.82 -3.54 -0.99
CA LEU A 272 0.52 -2.86 -1.07
C LEU A 272 -0.42 -3.55 -2.05
N ARG A 273 0.10 -3.99 -3.19
CA ARG A 273 -0.67 -4.71 -4.21
C ARG A 273 -1.15 -6.08 -3.70
N ALA A 274 -0.31 -6.80 -2.97
CA ALA A 274 -0.69 -8.07 -2.35
C ALA A 274 -1.86 -7.86 -1.37
N LEU A 275 -1.75 -6.89 -0.46
CA LEU A 275 -2.85 -6.54 0.44
C LEU A 275 -4.12 -6.16 -0.33
N LEU A 276 -4.03 -5.28 -1.31
CA LEU A 276 -5.19 -4.87 -2.11
C LEU A 276 -5.89 -6.07 -2.76
N HIS A 277 -5.12 -7.00 -3.30
CA HIS A 277 -5.65 -8.19 -3.93
C HIS A 277 -6.43 -9.05 -2.93
N ASP A 278 -5.84 -9.30 -1.75
CA ASP A 278 -6.47 -10.13 -0.71
C ASP A 278 -7.77 -9.49 -0.21
N TYR A 279 -7.75 -8.18 0.05
CA TYR A 279 -8.90 -7.42 0.55
C TYR A 279 -9.99 -7.18 -0.50
N PHE A 280 -9.68 -7.11 -1.80
CA PHE A 280 -10.69 -6.98 -2.85
C PHE A 280 -11.39 -8.30 -3.18
N CYS A 281 -10.71 -9.43 -2.99
CA CYS A 281 -11.29 -10.76 -3.22
C CYS A 281 -12.15 -11.22 -2.04
N GLU A 282 -11.75 -10.89 -0.82
CA GLU A 282 -12.48 -11.29 0.39
C GLU A 282 -13.53 -10.22 0.81
N ARG A 283 -14.61 -10.64 1.49
CA ARG A 283 -15.60 -9.73 2.08
C ARG A 283 -15.05 -9.05 3.35
N ALA A 284 -13.80 -8.64 3.34
CA ALA A 284 -13.13 -8.06 4.49
C ALA A 284 -13.60 -6.62 4.74
N ALA A 285 -13.54 -6.19 6.00
CA ALA A 285 -13.97 -4.86 6.41
C ALA A 285 -12.98 -3.81 5.87
N LEU A 286 -13.49 -2.81 5.15
CA LEU A 286 -12.68 -1.70 4.61
C LEU A 286 -11.83 -1.01 5.68
N ASP A 287 -12.35 -0.94 6.91
CA ASP A 287 -11.66 -0.31 8.04
C ASP A 287 -10.37 -1.05 8.42
N THR A 288 -10.33 -2.40 8.31
CA THR A 288 -9.12 -3.17 8.63
C THR A 288 -8.07 -3.07 7.52
N MET A 289 -8.51 -3.02 6.26
CA MET A 289 -7.61 -2.79 5.13
C MET A 289 -6.86 -1.46 5.25
N LEU A 290 -7.58 -0.38 5.61
CA LEU A 290 -6.97 0.95 5.78
C LEU A 290 -5.96 0.95 6.93
N THR A 291 -6.27 0.32 8.06
CA THR A 291 -5.34 0.25 9.20
C THR A 291 -4.09 -0.56 8.89
N ASP A 292 -4.23 -1.70 8.21
CA ASP A 292 -3.10 -2.57 7.86
C ASP A 292 -2.13 -1.88 6.90
N MET A 293 -2.67 -1.16 5.90
CA MET A 293 -1.84 -0.38 4.98
C MET A 293 -1.11 0.77 5.67
N LEU A 294 -1.78 1.47 6.58
CA LEU A 294 -1.15 2.51 7.38
C LEU A 294 -0.01 1.96 8.24
N ALA A 295 -0.15 0.74 8.76
CA ALA A 295 0.90 0.06 9.53
C ALA A 295 2.11 -0.33 8.65
N ILE A 296 1.87 -0.86 7.44
CA ILE A 296 2.94 -1.18 6.48
C ILE A 296 3.77 0.06 6.16
N VAL A 297 3.11 1.15 5.72
CA VAL A 297 3.82 2.35 5.26
C VAL A 297 4.57 3.03 6.38
N LYS A 298 3.98 3.06 7.58
CA LYS A 298 4.66 3.54 8.79
C LYS A 298 5.93 2.74 9.08
N SER A 299 5.86 1.40 9.04
CA SER A 299 7.02 0.53 9.26
C SER A 299 8.08 0.74 8.18
N PHE A 300 7.66 0.86 6.91
CA PHE A 300 8.53 0.94 5.75
C PHE A 300 9.33 2.25 5.67
N ILE A 301 8.67 3.39 5.93
CA ILE A 301 9.30 4.72 5.95
C ILE A 301 9.95 5.00 7.31
N GLY A 302 9.53 4.28 8.36
CA GLY A 302 10.00 4.49 9.73
C GLY A 302 9.39 5.76 10.33
N ALA A 303 8.08 5.94 10.20
CA ALA A 303 7.32 6.97 10.89
C ALA A 303 6.83 6.48 12.27
N MET A 304 6.58 7.41 13.19
CA MET A 304 6.02 7.07 14.51
C MET A 304 4.51 6.90 14.44
N ARG A 305 3.84 7.69 13.59
CA ARG A 305 2.40 7.67 13.41
C ARG A 305 2.02 7.85 11.95
N SER A 306 0.97 7.15 11.54
CA SER A 306 0.31 7.28 10.25
C SER A 306 -1.19 7.49 10.46
N SER A 307 -1.74 8.45 9.73
CA SER A 307 -3.15 8.82 9.77
C SER A 307 -3.70 8.95 8.35
N PHE A 308 -4.94 8.53 8.14
CA PHE A 308 -5.65 8.60 6.88
C PHE A 308 -6.99 9.31 7.09
N PHE A 309 -7.29 10.23 6.18
CA PHE A 309 -8.49 11.06 6.24
C PHE A 309 -9.29 10.87 4.94
N ILE A 310 -10.56 10.47 5.04
CA ILE A 310 -11.49 10.47 3.89
C ILE A 310 -12.39 11.69 4.04
N VAL A 311 -12.35 12.59 3.07
CA VAL A 311 -13.11 13.85 3.10
C VAL A 311 -14.51 13.61 2.54
N ASP A 312 -15.53 13.86 3.35
CA ASP A 312 -16.92 13.84 2.91
C ASP A 312 -17.28 15.19 2.28
N ARG A 313 -17.40 15.20 0.95
CA ARG A 313 -17.79 16.40 0.18
C ARG A 313 -19.30 16.54 -0.03
N GLN A 314 -20.13 15.63 0.48
CA GLN A 314 -21.58 15.70 0.25
C GLN A 314 -22.27 16.76 1.11
N HIS A 315 -21.67 17.15 2.23
CA HIS A 315 -22.19 18.22 3.07
C HIS A 315 -21.67 19.59 2.56
N MET A 316 -22.55 20.37 1.95
CA MET A 316 -22.25 21.59 1.21
C MET A 316 -21.29 22.58 1.90
N GLU A 317 -20.31 23.02 1.12
CA GLU A 317 -19.68 24.36 1.04
C GLU A 317 -18.98 25.02 2.23
N GLN A 318 -19.13 24.59 3.49
CA GLN A 318 -18.47 25.32 4.61
C GLN A 318 -17.66 24.47 5.60
N GLN A 319 -17.85 23.15 5.66
CA GLN A 319 -17.13 22.29 6.63
C GLN A 319 -16.52 21.05 5.96
N LEU A 320 -15.19 20.98 5.92
CA LEU A 320 -14.41 19.82 5.49
C LEU A 320 -14.41 18.79 6.62
N VAL A 321 -15.47 18.00 6.71
CA VAL A 321 -15.54 16.88 7.65
C VAL A 321 -14.84 15.67 7.04
N ALA A 322 -13.93 15.06 7.80
CA ALA A 322 -13.24 13.86 7.40
C ALA A 322 -13.43 12.73 8.42
N ASP A 323 -13.64 11.53 7.91
CA ASP A 323 -13.50 10.31 8.70
C ASP A 323 -11.99 10.02 8.85
N VAL A 324 -11.56 9.67 10.06
CA VAL A 324 -10.14 9.44 10.38
C VAL A 324 -9.87 7.98 10.73
N TRP A 325 -8.81 7.44 10.14
CA TRP A 325 -8.19 6.16 10.52
C TRP A 325 -6.78 6.43 10.98
N GLU A 326 -6.39 5.82 12.08
CA GLU A 326 -5.05 5.93 12.63
C GLU A 326 -4.50 4.54 12.89
N ASP A 327 -3.20 4.36 12.64
CA ASP A 327 -2.51 3.16 13.09
C ASP A 327 -2.41 3.21 14.63
N GLY A 328 -3.40 2.57 15.27
CA GLY A 328 -3.65 2.65 16.70
C GLY A 328 -2.68 1.81 17.51
N TRP A 329 -2.09 2.44 18.52
CA TRP A 329 -1.35 1.82 19.61
C TRP A 329 -2.09 0.62 20.23
N GLN A 330 -1.40 -0.51 20.35
CA GLN A 330 -1.84 -1.70 21.10
C GLN A 330 -1.85 -1.53 22.63
N SER A 331 -1.76 -0.31 23.18
CA SER A 331 -1.83 -0.11 24.62
C SER A 331 -3.19 0.44 25.02
N GLU A 332 -4.14 -0.48 25.28
CA GLU A 332 -5.17 -0.46 26.33
C GLU A 332 -6.45 -1.21 25.92
N ARG A 333 -6.49 -2.50 26.29
CA ARG A 333 -7.64 -3.25 26.85
C ARG A 333 -9.08 -2.84 26.48
N THR A 334 -9.38 -2.53 25.23
CA THR A 334 -10.77 -2.51 24.76
C THR A 334 -10.87 -3.23 23.42
N ALA A 335 -11.51 -4.41 23.45
CA ALA A 335 -11.83 -5.25 22.31
C ALA A 335 -12.99 -4.66 21.46
N LEU A 336 -12.92 -3.36 21.17
CA LEU A 336 -13.88 -2.65 20.34
C LEU A 336 -13.11 -1.94 19.23
N PRO A 337 -13.41 -2.21 17.95
CA PRO A 337 -12.85 -1.43 16.85
C PRO A 337 -13.16 0.05 17.10
N LYS A 338 -12.13 0.91 17.15
CA LYS A 338 -12.33 2.33 17.41
C LYS A 338 -13.22 2.92 16.32
N LYS A 339 -14.35 3.47 16.77
CA LYS A 339 -15.36 4.20 16.00
C LYS A 339 -14.69 5.21 15.07
N LYS A 340 -15.13 5.27 13.80
CA LYS A 340 -14.87 6.37 12.86
C LYS A 340 -15.02 7.72 13.59
N ALA A 341 -13.92 8.40 13.86
CA ALA A 341 -13.95 9.74 14.43
C ALA A 341 -14.11 10.73 13.29
N LYS A 342 -15.10 11.61 13.39
CA LYS A 342 -15.30 12.70 12.43
C LYS A 342 -14.55 13.93 12.93
N VAL A 343 -13.63 14.43 12.10
CA VAL A 343 -12.80 15.60 12.39
C VAL A 343 -13.11 16.71 11.38
N ASN A 344 -13.13 17.96 11.84
CA ASN A 344 -13.37 19.11 10.98
C ASN A 344 -12.04 19.77 10.56
N LEU A 345 -11.59 19.42 9.35
CA LEU A 345 -10.35 19.90 8.75
C LEU A 345 -10.43 21.36 8.26
N SER A 346 -11.62 21.99 8.24
CA SER A 346 -11.75 23.41 7.89
C SER A 346 -11.28 24.34 9.02
N VAL A 347 -11.47 23.93 10.27
CA VAL A 347 -11.21 24.75 11.46
C VAL A 347 -9.83 24.42 12.06
N GLU A 348 -9.37 23.18 11.90
CA GLU A 348 -8.07 22.77 12.41
C GLU A 348 -6.90 23.40 11.64
N GLN A 349 -5.99 24.03 12.39
CA GLN A 349 -4.66 24.42 11.91
C GLN A 349 -3.72 23.20 11.93
N SER A 350 -4.13 22.13 11.26
CA SER A 350 -3.33 20.91 11.12
C SER A 350 -2.69 20.82 9.73
N PRO A 351 -1.54 20.15 9.58
CA PRO A 351 -0.95 19.85 8.27
C PRO A 351 -1.95 19.18 7.32
N ALA A 352 -2.75 18.24 7.83
CA ALA A 352 -3.82 17.59 7.09
C ALA A 352 -4.88 18.57 6.58
N GLY A 353 -5.32 19.52 7.41
CA GLY A 353 -6.29 20.54 7.00
C GLY A 353 -5.75 21.49 5.93
N LEU A 354 -4.48 21.90 6.02
CA LEU A 354 -3.85 22.75 4.99
C LEU A 354 -3.78 22.02 3.64
N VAL A 355 -3.35 20.76 3.66
CA VAL A 355 -3.24 19.92 2.44
C VAL A 355 -4.62 19.61 1.86
N ALA A 356 -5.64 19.39 2.69
CA ALA A 356 -7.02 19.19 2.23
C ALA A 356 -7.55 20.41 1.45
N ARG A 357 -7.23 21.63 1.90
CA ARG A 357 -7.67 22.89 1.27
C ARG A 357 -6.88 23.25 0.03
N THR A 358 -5.55 23.16 0.10
CA THR A 358 -4.63 23.55 -0.98
C THR A 358 -4.51 22.49 -2.07
N GLY A 359 -4.64 21.22 -1.69
CA GLY A 359 -4.34 20.09 -2.57
C GLY A 359 -2.86 20.01 -2.96
N THR A 360 -1.94 20.63 -2.22
CA THR A 360 -0.50 20.50 -2.49
C THR A 360 0.15 19.63 -1.43
N PRO A 361 1.08 18.73 -1.80
CA PRO A 361 1.83 17.95 -0.82
C PRO A 361 2.66 18.89 0.07
N LEU A 362 2.86 18.47 1.32
CA LEU A 362 3.59 19.23 2.32
C LEU A 362 4.57 18.30 3.06
N ASN A 363 5.86 18.57 2.91
CA ASN A 363 6.90 18.05 3.79
C ASN A 363 7.31 19.14 4.80
N LEU A 364 7.00 18.91 6.07
CA LEU A 364 7.30 19.80 7.17
C LEU A 364 8.47 19.21 7.95
N HIS A 365 9.65 19.82 7.82
CA HIS A 365 10.85 19.39 8.53
C HIS A 365 10.83 19.76 10.03
N ASP A 366 10.27 20.93 10.35
CA ASP A 366 10.09 21.40 11.73
C ASP A 366 8.78 22.19 11.87
N ALA A 367 7.81 21.59 12.55
CA ALA A 367 6.50 22.18 12.79
C ALA A 367 6.55 23.39 13.73
N PHE A 368 7.56 23.49 14.61
CA PHE A 368 7.65 24.58 15.58
C PHE A 368 8.12 25.90 14.99
N ARG A 369 8.78 25.85 13.84
CA ARG A 369 9.31 27.01 13.12
C ARG A 369 8.30 27.58 12.13
N ASP A 370 7.25 26.85 11.80
CA ASP A 370 6.24 27.28 10.83
C ASP A 370 5.06 27.96 11.56
N PRO A 371 4.82 29.27 11.33
CA PRO A 371 3.78 30.03 12.02
C PRO A 371 2.35 29.60 11.63
N ARG A 372 2.20 28.77 10.58
CA ARG A 372 0.90 28.28 10.09
C ARG A 372 0.30 27.18 10.95
N PHE A 373 1.11 26.55 11.79
CA PHE A 373 0.69 25.46 12.66
C PHE A 373 0.79 25.91 14.12
N LEU A 374 -0.30 25.74 14.87
CA LEU A 374 -0.31 25.99 16.30
C LEU A 374 0.64 25.01 17.00
N ARG A 375 1.34 25.51 18.02
CA ARG A 375 2.22 24.72 18.91
C ARG A 375 1.42 23.86 19.90
N ASP A 376 0.37 23.22 19.40
CA ASP A 376 -0.53 22.44 20.23
C ASP A 376 -0.11 20.97 20.23
N VAL A 377 -0.03 20.43 21.44
CA VAL A 377 0.04 18.99 21.68
C VAL A 377 -1.30 18.43 21.21
N ASP A 378 -1.29 17.42 20.34
CA ASP A 378 -2.53 16.76 19.92
C ASP A 378 -3.25 16.25 21.20
N PRO A 379 -4.42 16.81 21.55
CA PRO A 379 -5.10 16.53 22.82
C PRO A 379 -5.59 15.08 22.91
N ALA A 380 -5.73 14.38 21.78
CA ALA A 380 -6.11 12.98 21.74
C ALA A 380 -4.93 12.02 21.98
N THR A 381 -3.69 12.45 21.70
CA THR A 381 -2.52 11.55 21.71
C THR A 381 -1.36 11.99 22.60
N GLY A 382 -1.36 13.24 23.09
CA GLY A 382 -0.28 13.77 23.92
C GLY A 382 1.06 13.91 23.18
N MET A 383 1.11 13.64 21.86
CA MET A 383 2.33 13.69 21.07
C MET A 383 2.49 15.04 20.37
N VAL A 384 3.71 15.56 20.44
CA VAL A 384 4.14 16.75 19.71
C VAL A 384 4.55 16.34 18.30
N VAL A 385 3.90 16.92 17.28
CA VAL A 385 4.32 16.79 15.89
C VAL A 385 5.54 17.68 15.68
N ARG A 386 6.70 17.08 15.38
CA ARG A 386 7.97 17.77 15.07
C ARG A 386 8.19 17.83 13.57
N SER A 387 8.05 16.69 12.88
CA SER A 387 8.12 16.60 11.43
C SER A 387 6.87 15.92 10.89
N SER A 388 6.42 16.29 9.69
CA SER A 388 5.23 15.68 9.09
C SER A 388 5.32 15.64 7.57
N LEU A 389 4.98 14.49 7.00
CA LEU A 389 4.87 14.28 5.56
C LEU A 389 3.41 14.05 5.21
N THR A 390 2.79 14.99 4.51
CA THR A 390 1.33 15.01 4.27
C THR A 390 1.02 15.15 2.79
N TYR A 391 0.24 14.22 2.25
CA TYR A 391 -0.10 14.17 0.82
C TYR A 391 -1.61 14.15 0.59
N PRO A 392 -2.11 14.91 -0.40
CA PRO A 392 -3.51 14.89 -0.78
C PRO A 392 -3.80 13.72 -1.73
N ILE A 393 -4.92 13.03 -1.51
CA ILE A 393 -5.51 12.09 -2.44
C ILE A 393 -6.51 12.85 -3.30
N LYS A 394 -6.29 12.90 -4.62
CA LYS A 394 -7.12 13.68 -5.55
C LYS A 394 -7.93 12.76 -6.46
N ASP A 395 -9.16 13.19 -6.74
CA ASP A 395 -9.99 12.73 -7.86
C ASP A 395 -10.13 13.89 -8.88
N LYS A 396 -10.76 13.62 -10.02
CA LYS A 396 -11.12 14.60 -11.06
C LYS A 396 -11.89 15.81 -10.50
N LYS A 397 -12.56 15.66 -9.35
CA LYS A 397 -13.37 16.69 -8.69
C LYS A 397 -12.61 17.45 -7.58
N GLY A 398 -11.37 17.06 -7.26
CA GLY A 398 -10.54 17.64 -6.21
C GLY A 398 -10.10 16.62 -5.15
N VAL A 399 -9.58 17.10 -4.02
CA VAL A 399 -9.10 16.29 -2.88
C VAL A 399 -10.23 15.47 -2.24
N ILE A 400 -10.16 14.14 -2.35
CA ILE A 400 -11.10 13.16 -1.76
C ILE A 400 -10.60 12.59 -0.42
N GLY A 401 -9.31 12.76 -0.12
CA GLY A 401 -8.72 12.28 1.13
C GLY A 401 -7.34 12.89 1.35
N VAL A 402 -6.77 12.65 2.53
CA VAL A 402 -5.42 13.10 2.90
C VAL A 402 -4.74 11.97 3.66
N VAL A 403 -3.45 11.76 3.40
CA VAL A 403 -2.62 10.83 4.16
C VAL A 403 -1.52 11.61 4.84
N GLN A 404 -1.27 11.30 6.11
CA GLN A 404 -0.27 11.97 6.92
C GLN A 404 0.63 10.96 7.63
N LEU A 405 1.94 11.17 7.53
CA LEU A 405 2.93 10.60 8.43
C LEU A 405 3.44 11.68 9.37
N ALA A 406 3.59 11.33 10.64
CA ALA A 406 4.08 12.23 11.68
C ALA A 406 5.27 11.61 12.40
N ASN A 407 6.32 12.43 12.55
CA ASN A 407 7.61 12.15 13.17
C ASN A 407 8.33 10.93 12.57
N LYS A 408 9.54 11.14 12.04
CA LYS A 408 10.41 10.01 11.68
C LYS A 408 10.96 9.38 12.97
N SER A 409 10.93 8.05 13.08
CA SER A 409 11.41 7.30 14.25
C SER A 409 12.90 7.49 14.52
N SER A 410 13.67 7.87 13.50
CA SER A 410 15.11 8.23 13.64
C SER A 410 15.33 9.63 14.22
N GLY A 411 14.28 10.43 14.45
CA GLY A 411 14.37 11.80 14.97
C GLY A 411 14.78 12.86 13.95
N ARG A 412 15.13 12.47 12.71
CA ARG A 412 15.41 13.38 11.59
C ARG A 412 14.12 13.77 10.83
N ALA A 413 14.21 14.78 9.99
CA ALA A 413 13.12 15.14 9.08
C ALA A 413 12.97 14.12 7.93
N PHE A 414 11.82 14.12 7.27
CA PHE A 414 11.61 13.32 6.06
C PHE A 414 12.43 13.90 4.90
N ASP A 415 13.10 13.03 4.16
CA ASP A 415 13.97 13.39 3.04
C ASP A 415 13.26 13.20 1.68
N ALA A 416 13.92 13.62 0.60
CA ALA A 416 13.36 13.50 -0.75
C ALA A 416 13.17 12.05 -1.20
N GLU A 417 13.92 11.09 -0.62
CA GLU A 417 13.74 9.67 -0.88
C GLU A 417 12.44 9.16 -0.23
N ASP A 418 12.18 9.56 1.01
CA ASP A 418 10.91 9.26 1.68
C ASP A 418 9.72 9.84 0.91
N GLU A 419 9.83 11.06 0.35
CA GLU A 419 8.79 11.67 -0.49
C GLU A 419 8.46 10.82 -1.72
N GLN A 420 9.48 10.34 -2.43
CA GLN A 420 9.31 9.49 -3.61
C GLN A 420 8.66 8.15 -3.27
N ILE A 421 9.10 7.52 -2.18
CA ILE A 421 8.53 6.25 -1.71
C ILE A 421 7.08 6.45 -1.25
N PHE A 422 6.81 7.54 -0.53
CA PHE A 422 5.48 7.84 -0.02
C PHE A 422 4.49 8.18 -1.15
N GLN A 423 4.95 8.79 -2.24
CA GLN A 423 4.11 9.03 -3.41
C GLN A 423 3.50 7.73 -3.97
N VAL A 424 4.28 6.63 -4.02
CA VAL A 424 3.77 5.32 -4.46
C VAL A 424 2.62 4.84 -3.58
N PHE A 425 2.70 5.08 -2.26
CA PHE A 425 1.59 4.75 -1.36
C PHE A 425 0.35 5.60 -1.65
N VAL A 426 0.52 6.91 -1.86
CA VAL A 426 -0.58 7.84 -2.14
C VAL A 426 -1.35 7.44 -3.39
N ASP A 427 -0.65 6.94 -4.41
CA ASP A 427 -1.28 6.47 -5.66
C ASP A 427 -2.21 5.26 -5.41
N HIS A 428 -1.82 4.33 -4.54
CA HIS A 428 -2.69 3.21 -4.12
C HIS A 428 -3.87 3.69 -3.26
N CYS A 429 -3.65 4.70 -2.44
CA CYS A 429 -4.68 5.27 -1.57
C CYS A 429 -5.85 5.84 -2.38
N ALA A 430 -5.60 6.41 -3.57
CA ALA A 430 -6.66 6.87 -4.46
C ALA A 430 -7.62 5.73 -4.85
N LEU A 431 -7.09 4.57 -5.21
CA LEU A 431 -7.89 3.39 -5.56
C LEU A 431 -8.75 2.93 -4.37
N ILE A 432 -8.19 2.98 -3.17
CA ILE A 432 -8.87 2.58 -1.93
C ILE A 432 -10.03 3.51 -1.61
N VAL A 433 -9.84 4.83 -1.69
CA VAL A 433 -10.92 5.79 -1.42
C VAL A 433 -12.05 5.62 -2.44
N HIS A 434 -11.71 5.39 -3.71
CA HIS A 434 -12.71 5.08 -4.74
C HIS A 434 -13.49 3.80 -4.42
N PHE A 435 -12.79 2.73 -4.04
CA PHE A 435 -13.42 1.48 -3.64
C PHE A 435 -14.30 1.66 -2.38
N TYR A 436 -13.84 2.42 -1.39
CA TYR A 436 -14.61 2.78 -0.20
C TYR A 436 -15.93 3.46 -0.57
N HIS A 437 -15.88 4.52 -1.39
CA HIS A 437 -17.09 5.22 -1.84
C HIS A 437 -18.02 4.31 -2.66
N MET A 438 -17.47 3.43 -3.50
CA MET A 438 -18.28 2.47 -4.27
C MET A 438 -19.02 1.49 -3.35
N GLN A 439 -18.34 0.95 -2.34
CA GLN A 439 -18.95 0.02 -1.38
C GLN A 439 -20.01 0.70 -0.51
N GLN A 440 -19.77 1.94 -0.06
CA GLN A 440 -20.77 2.71 0.67
C GLN A 440 -22.03 2.95 -0.18
N ARG A 441 -21.88 3.29 -1.46
CA ARG A 441 -23.01 3.44 -2.38
C ARG A 441 -23.76 2.14 -2.61
N LYS A 442 -23.04 1.03 -2.77
CA LYS A 442 -23.65 -0.31 -2.91
C LYS A 442 -24.50 -0.63 -1.69
N LEU A 443 -23.94 -0.50 -0.48
CA LEU A 443 -24.65 -0.77 0.76
C LEU A 443 -25.88 0.14 0.94
N TYR A 444 -25.75 1.42 0.58
CA TYR A 444 -26.88 2.36 0.58
C TYR A 444 -28.01 1.88 -0.33
N HIS A 445 -27.71 1.48 -1.57
CA HIS A 445 -28.72 0.99 -2.51
C HIS A 445 -29.29 -0.39 -2.10
N GLU A 446 -28.49 -1.28 -1.51
CA GLU A 446 -28.98 -2.55 -0.96
C GLU A 446 -29.97 -2.32 0.19
N ASN A 447 -29.64 -1.40 1.11
CA ASN A 447 -30.55 -1.04 2.20
C ASN A 447 -31.82 -0.36 1.70
N LEU A 448 -31.71 0.55 0.73
CA LEU A 448 -32.89 1.15 0.08
C LEU A 448 -33.77 0.08 -0.57
N ASN A 449 -33.19 -0.82 -1.35
CA ASN A 449 -33.93 -1.91 -2.00
C ASN A 449 -34.59 -2.83 -0.97
N ARG A 450 -33.94 -3.10 0.17
CA ARG A 450 -34.54 -3.84 1.28
C ARG A 450 -35.78 -3.13 1.81
N VAL A 451 -35.66 -1.84 2.12
CA VAL A 451 -36.78 -1.02 2.63
C VAL A 451 -37.92 -0.96 1.62
N TYR A 452 -37.62 -0.75 0.33
CA TYR A 452 -38.66 -0.76 -0.72
C TYR A 452 -39.33 -2.13 -0.86
N SER A 453 -38.57 -3.22 -0.74
CA SER A 453 -39.14 -4.58 -0.80
C SER A 453 -40.04 -4.86 0.40
N GLU A 454 -39.64 -4.43 1.60
CA GLU A 454 -40.47 -4.54 2.82
C GLU A 454 -41.75 -3.71 2.68
N LEU A 455 -41.64 -2.46 2.20
CA LEU A 455 -42.79 -1.59 1.96
C LEU A 455 -43.76 -2.18 0.93
N LEU A 456 -43.25 -2.74 -0.17
CA LEU A 456 -44.06 -3.45 -1.15
C LEU A 456 -44.73 -4.67 -0.53
N GLY A 457 -44.02 -5.45 0.28
CA GLY A 457 -44.59 -6.59 1.01
C GLY A 457 -45.74 -6.19 1.93
N LEU A 458 -45.64 -5.05 2.61
CA LEU A 458 -46.71 -4.52 3.46
C LEU A 458 -47.93 -4.07 2.65
N HIS A 459 -47.73 -3.40 1.51
CA HIS A 459 -48.84 -2.96 0.65
C HIS A 459 -49.53 -4.09 -0.12
N LEU A 460 -48.83 -5.19 -0.36
CA LEU A 460 -49.34 -6.35 -1.09
C LEU A 460 -49.99 -7.40 -0.20
N ARG A 461 -49.79 -7.31 1.12
CA ARG A 461 -50.34 -8.28 2.06
C ARG A 461 -51.87 -8.20 2.07
N PRO A 462 -52.60 -9.29 1.82
CA PRO A 462 -54.05 -9.29 1.88
C PRO A 462 -54.52 -9.03 3.32
N CYS A 463 -55.73 -8.50 3.47
CA CYS A 463 -56.26 -8.27 4.80
C CYS A 463 -56.56 -9.62 5.49
N GLY A 464 -56.48 -9.65 6.83
CA GLY A 464 -56.71 -10.88 7.59
C GLY A 464 -58.12 -11.45 7.38
N HIS A 465 -59.12 -10.58 7.20
CA HIS A 465 -60.51 -10.99 7.00
C HIS A 465 -60.70 -11.77 5.70
N ASP A 466 -60.16 -11.31 4.57
CA ASP A 466 -60.26 -12.00 3.28
C ASP A 466 -59.60 -13.39 3.33
N LEU A 467 -58.52 -13.50 4.10
CA LEU A 467 -57.77 -14.74 4.26
C LEU A 467 -58.55 -15.75 5.11
N GLU A 468 -59.15 -15.30 6.22
CA GLU A 468 -60.02 -16.10 7.08
C GLU A 468 -61.30 -16.53 6.36
N GLU A 469 -61.88 -15.64 5.55
CA GLU A 469 -63.05 -15.95 4.72
C GLU A 469 -62.75 -17.05 3.71
N LEU A 470 -61.59 -16.98 3.03
CA LEU A 470 -61.18 -17.99 2.06
C LEU A 470 -60.83 -19.35 2.70
N GLU A 471 -60.32 -19.33 3.93
CA GLU A 471 -60.07 -20.55 4.72
C GLU A 471 -61.39 -21.19 5.16
N THR A 472 -62.38 -20.38 5.54
CA THR A 472 -63.67 -20.86 6.06
C THR A 472 -64.61 -21.33 4.95
N ASN A 473 -64.68 -20.62 3.81
CA ASN A 473 -65.52 -20.93 2.64
C ASN A 473 -64.94 -22.04 1.74
N SER A 474 -64.28 -23.01 2.36
CA SER A 474 -63.41 -23.99 1.71
C SER A 474 -64.08 -25.00 0.76
N ALA A 475 -65.41 -25.00 0.69
CA ALA A 475 -66.23 -25.96 -0.04
C ALA A 475 -67.11 -25.28 -1.10
N ILE A 476 -66.51 -24.51 -2.02
CA ILE A 476 -67.25 -24.05 -3.20
C ILE A 476 -67.45 -25.24 -4.14
N VAL A 477 -68.71 -25.51 -4.50
CA VAL A 477 -69.04 -26.45 -5.57
C VAL A 477 -68.73 -25.75 -6.89
N PRO A 478 -67.81 -26.26 -7.72
CA PRO A 478 -67.51 -25.63 -9.00
C PRO A 478 -68.78 -25.57 -9.88
N PRO A 479 -69.00 -24.49 -10.64
CA PRO A 479 -70.12 -24.38 -11.56
C PRO A 479 -70.20 -25.58 -12.51
N PHE A 480 -71.41 -25.96 -12.94
CA PHE A 480 -71.67 -27.19 -13.72
C PHE A 480 -70.82 -27.30 -14.99
N ASN A 481 -70.46 -26.18 -15.63
CA ASN A 481 -69.63 -26.11 -16.83
C ASN A 481 -68.16 -25.74 -16.57
N PHE A 482 -67.69 -25.69 -15.32
CA PHE A 482 -66.31 -25.27 -14.98
C PHE A 482 -65.22 -26.13 -15.63
N LYS A 483 -65.51 -27.41 -15.93
CA LYS A 483 -64.57 -28.33 -16.57
C LYS A 483 -64.57 -28.26 -18.11
N SER A 484 -65.21 -27.25 -18.69
CA SER A 484 -65.30 -27.04 -20.13
C SER A 484 -64.53 -25.79 -20.56
N PHE A 485 -63.94 -25.81 -21.76
CA PHE A 485 -63.31 -24.63 -22.38
C PHE A 485 -64.28 -23.47 -22.67
N ASN A 486 -65.59 -23.72 -22.63
CA ASN A 486 -66.62 -22.71 -22.84
C ASN A 486 -67.00 -21.95 -21.56
N TYR A 487 -66.33 -22.20 -20.44
CA TYR A 487 -66.58 -21.51 -19.19
C TYR A 487 -66.04 -20.08 -19.23
N HIS A 488 -66.85 -19.12 -18.75
CA HIS A 488 -66.42 -17.74 -18.51
C HIS A 488 -67.02 -17.27 -17.18
N ILE A 489 -66.27 -16.43 -16.46
CA ILE A 489 -66.77 -15.86 -15.21
C ILE A 489 -67.81 -14.77 -15.50
N SER A 490 -68.89 -14.76 -14.71
CA SER A 490 -69.95 -13.75 -14.80
C SER A 490 -69.66 -12.58 -13.85
N GLU A 491 -70.16 -11.37 -14.14
CA GLU A 491 -69.87 -10.18 -13.33
C GLU A 491 -70.32 -10.31 -11.85
N GLY A 492 -71.33 -11.15 -11.58
CA GLY A 492 -71.84 -11.42 -10.22
C GLY A 492 -71.07 -12.50 -9.44
N SER A 493 -70.13 -13.21 -10.07
CA SER A 493 -69.34 -14.28 -9.44
C SER A 493 -67.86 -13.92 -9.29
N ARG A 494 -67.51 -12.63 -9.36
CA ARG A 494 -66.14 -12.11 -9.24
C ARG A 494 -65.50 -12.44 -7.88
N GLU A 495 -66.29 -12.43 -6.81
CA GLU A 495 -65.85 -12.73 -5.44
C GLU A 495 -65.41 -14.19 -5.27
N GLU A 496 -65.89 -15.10 -6.14
CA GLU A 496 -65.54 -16.52 -6.10
C GLU A 496 -64.21 -16.83 -6.81
N MET A 497 -63.62 -15.87 -7.55
CA MET A 497 -62.37 -16.06 -8.30
C MET A 497 -61.24 -16.66 -7.46
N PRO A 498 -60.88 -16.12 -6.28
CA PRO A 498 -59.73 -16.61 -5.53
C PRO A 498 -59.94 -18.06 -5.07
N SER A 499 -61.17 -18.43 -4.72
CA SER A 499 -61.53 -19.79 -4.30
C SER A 499 -61.49 -20.79 -5.45
N LEU A 500 -61.97 -20.41 -6.64
CA LEU A 500 -61.88 -21.23 -7.85
C LEU A 500 -60.41 -21.45 -8.28
N VAL A 501 -59.56 -20.43 -8.13
CA VAL A 501 -58.11 -20.58 -8.36
C VAL A 501 -57.50 -21.55 -7.35
N CYS A 502 -57.78 -21.41 -6.06
CA CYS A 502 -57.31 -22.37 -5.05
C CYS A 502 -57.75 -23.81 -5.35
N LEU A 503 -58.95 -24.02 -5.90
CA LEU A 503 -59.43 -25.33 -6.36
C LEU A 503 -58.58 -25.87 -7.53
N MET A 504 -58.34 -25.05 -8.56
CA MET A 504 -57.48 -25.43 -9.69
C MET A 504 -56.10 -25.87 -9.23
N TYR A 505 -55.45 -25.11 -8.34
CA TYR A 505 -54.15 -25.47 -7.79
C TYR A 505 -54.19 -26.74 -6.94
N SER A 506 -55.22 -26.91 -6.12
CA SER A 506 -55.38 -28.10 -5.27
C SER A 506 -55.56 -29.37 -6.10
N GLU A 507 -56.29 -29.31 -7.22
CA GLU A 507 -56.44 -30.43 -8.14
C GLU A 507 -55.16 -30.70 -8.95
N THR A 508 -54.51 -29.65 -9.46
CA THR A 508 -53.28 -29.80 -10.29
C THR A 508 -52.10 -30.35 -9.46
N PHE A 509 -52.00 -29.94 -8.20
CA PHE A 509 -50.91 -30.33 -7.30
C PHE A 509 -51.35 -31.35 -6.23
N ALA A 510 -52.42 -32.12 -6.44
CA ALA A 510 -52.96 -33.05 -5.45
C ALA A 510 -51.92 -34.03 -4.85
N ALA A 511 -50.87 -34.37 -5.60
CA ALA A 511 -49.77 -35.22 -5.15
C ALA A 511 -48.83 -34.54 -4.13
N HIS A 512 -48.77 -33.21 -4.10
CA HIS A 512 -47.87 -32.42 -3.26
C HIS A 512 -48.74 -31.55 -2.35
N LYS A 513 -48.84 -31.92 -1.06
CA LYS A 513 -49.67 -31.21 -0.08
C LYS A 513 -49.24 -29.73 0.02
N LEU A 514 -49.94 -28.85 -0.67
CA LEU A 514 -49.76 -27.40 -0.55
C LEU A 514 -50.42 -26.91 0.74
N GLU A 515 -49.70 -26.07 1.48
CA GLU A 515 -50.27 -25.42 2.67
C GLU A 515 -51.34 -24.42 2.22
N ARG A 516 -52.60 -24.70 2.60
CA ARG A 516 -53.78 -23.94 2.14
C ARG A 516 -53.67 -22.44 2.43
N ARG A 517 -53.12 -22.09 3.59
CA ARG A 517 -52.91 -20.70 4.02
C ARG A 517 -51.95 -19.94 3.11
N ARG A 518 -50.84 -20.55 2.72
CA ARG A 518 -49.85 -19.93 1.80
C ARG A 518 -50.39 -19.82 0.38
N LEU A 519 -51.20 -20.79 -0.06
CA LEU A 519 -51.86 -20.73 -1.36
C LEU A 519 -52.90 -19.61 -1.40
N ALA A 520 -53.73 -19.49 -0.36
CA ALA A 520 -54.71 -18.42 -0.23
C ALA A 520 -54.04 -17.04 -0.23
N ASP A 521 -52.97 -16.88 0.56
CA ASP A 521 -52.15 -15.66 0.61
C ASP A 521 -51.58 -15.30 -0.77
N PHE A 522 -51.00 -16.28 -1.48
CA PHE A 522 -50.48 -16.08 -2.83
C PHE A 522 -51.56 -15.64 -3.83
N VAL A 523 -52.69 -16.34 -3.88
CA VAL A 523 -53.76 -16.07 -4.84
C VAL A 523 -54.38 -14.69 -4.59
N LEU A 524 -54.69 -14.35 -3.34
CA LEU A 524 -55.23 -13.04 -2.97
C LEU A 524 -54.23 -11.91 -3.29
N THR A 525 -52.94 -12.13 -2.99
CA THR A 525 -51.88 -11.15 -3.30
C THR A 525 -51.77 -10.90 -4.81
N VAL A 526 -51.82 -11.95 -5.64
CA VAL A 526 -51.67 -11.80 -7.09
C VAL A 526 -52.91 -11.14 -7.71
N LEU A 527 -54.11 -11.55 -7.30
CA LEU A 527 -55.36 -10.99 -7.84
C LEU A 527 -55.53 -9.51 -7.49
N THR A 528 -55.12 -9.10 -6.28
CA THR A 528 -55.12 -7.68 -5.87
C THR A 528 -54.08 -6.83 -6.58
N CYS A 529 -53.03 -7.45 -7.16
CA CYS A 529 -52.04 -6.72 -7.95
C CYS A 529 -52.57 -6.24 -9.31
N TYR A 530 -53.60 -6.88 -9.86
CA TYR A 530 -54.16 -6.54 -11.17
C TYR A 530 -54.89 -5.19 -11.12
N ARG A 531 -54.58 -4.32 -12.08
CA ARG A 531 -55.24 -3.02 -12.22
C ARG A 531 -56.62 -3.16 -12.89
N PRO A 532 -57.57 -2.25 -12.63
CA PRO A 532 -58.86 -2.21 -13.31
C PRO A 532 -58.72 -1.65 -14.73
N ASN A 533 -58.02 -2.38 -15.60
CA ASN A 533 -57.92 -2.09 -17.03
C ASN A 533 -59.11 -2.74 -17.77
N PRO A 534 -59.50 -2.24 -18.96
CA PRO A 534 -60.61 -2.83 -19.73
C PRO A 534 -60.41 -4.28 -20.17
N TYR A 535 -59.17 -4.75 -20.28
CA TYR A 535 -58.84 -6.10 -20.76
C TYR A 535 -57.79 -6.80 -19.90
N HIS A 536 -56.65 -6.15 -19.63
CA HIS A 536 -55.60 -6.68 -18.76
C HIS A 536 -55.95 -6.52 -17.27
N ASN A 537 -57.01 -7.21 -16.84
CA ASN A 537 -57.56 -7.23 -15.49
C ASN A 537 -57.43 -8.63 -14.85
N ALA A 538 -57.88 -8.77 -13.61
CA ALA A 538 -57.86 -10.04 -12.88
C ALA A 538 -58.67 -11.15 -13.56
N GLU A 539 -59.76 -10.80 -14.25
CA GLU A 539 -60.62 -11.77 -14.96
C GLU A 539 -59.89 -12.42 -16.13
N HIS A 540 -59.15 -11.62 -16.90
CA HIS A 540 -58.36 -12.13 -18.01
C HIS A 540 -57.28 -13.10 -17.52
N ALA A 541 -56.61 -12.78 -16.41
CA ALA A 541 -55.63 -13.67 -15.79
C ALA A 541 -56.27 -14.96 -15.26
N PHE A 542 -57.46 -14.86 -14.67
CA PHE A 542 -58.25 -16.01 -14.24
C PHE A 542 -58.60 -16.93 -15.42
N CYS A 543 -59.16 -16.39 -16.51
CA CYS A 543 -59.52 -17.16 -17.70
C CYS A 543 -58.31 -17.84 -18.35
N PHE A 544 -57.16 -17.16 -18.39
CA PHE A 544 -55.92 -17.74 -18.88
C PHE A 544 -55.42 -18.88 -17.99
N THR A 545 -55.47 -18.70 -16.67
CA THR A 545 -55.12 -19.73 -15.68
C THR A 545 -56.04 -20.94 -15.78
N HIS A 546 -57.34 -20.71 -15.96
CA HIS A 546 -58.35 -21.76 -16.15
C HIS A 546 -58.11 -22.57 -17.42
N THR A 547 -57.81 -21.91 -18.53
CA THR A 547 -57.46 -22.57 -19.80
C THR A 547 -56.21 -23.44 -19.63
N MET A 548 -55.18 -22.92 -18.95
CA MET A 548 -53.95 -23.68 -18.65
C MET A 548 -54.24 -24.89 -17.76
N TYR A 549 -55.07 -24.75 -16.72
CA TYR A 549 -55.51 -25.85 -15.87
C TYR A 549 -56.20 -26.96 -16.67
N LEU A 550 -57.10 -26.61 -17.61
CA LEU A 550 -57.75 -27.60 -18.49
C LEU A 550 -56.74 -28.33 -19.38
N ILE A 551 -55.79 -27.61 -19.99
CA ILE A 551 -54.74 -28.21 -20.84
C ILE A 551 -53.90 -29.21 -20.04
N LEU A 552 -53.46 -28.82 -18.83
CA LEU A 552 -52.64 -29.66 -17.96
C LEU A 552 -53.39 -30.90 -17.47
N ARG A 553 -54.70 -30.77 -17.22
CA ARG A 553 -55.55 -31.87 -16.76
C ARG A 553 -55.88 -32.87 -17.87
N GLU A 554 -56.19 -32.42 -19.08
CA GLU A 554 -56.55 -33.29 -20.21
C GLU A 554 -55.33 -34.03 -20.80
N ASN A 555 -54.10 -33.57 -20.51
CA ASN A 555 -52.86 -34.16 -21.04
C ASN A 555 -51.92 -34.70 -19.93
N PRO A 556 -52.36 -35.67 -19.12
CA PRO A 556 -51.52 -36.23 -18.06
C PRO A 556 -50.33 -36.99 -18.69
N GLY A 557 -49.10 -36.59 -18.34
CA GLY A 557 -47.86 -37.29 -18.73
C GLY A 557 -47.04 -36.63 -19.85
N TYR A 558 -47.56 -35.59 -20.51
CA TYR A 558 -46.79 -34.81 -21.50
C TYR A 558 -45.86 -33.78 -20.87
N PHE A 559 -46.21 -33.29 -19.68
CA PHE A 559 -45.45 -32.28 -18.95
C PHE A 559 -44.77 -32.89 -17.73
N SER A 560 -43.52 -32.53 -17.53
CA SER A 560 -42.81 -32.83 -16.29
C SER A 560 -43.40 -32.04 -15.13
N PHE A 561 -43.20 -32.53 -13.91
CA PHE A 561 -43.63 -31.81 -12.70
C PHE A 561 -43.06 -30.38 -12.61
N VAL A 562 -41.83 -30.17 -13.07
CA VAL A 562 -41.18 -28.84 -13.10
C VAL A 562 -41.89 -27.90 -14.07
N GLU A 563 -42.31 -28.40 -15.23
CA GLU A 563 -43.06 -27.59 -16.21
C GLU A 563 -44.46 -27.27 -15.71
N VAL A 564 -45.14 -28.22 -15.07
CA VAL A 564 -46.46 -27.99 -14.45
C VAL A 564 -46.39 -26.94 -13.33
N THR A 565 -45.38 -27.06 -12.45
CA THR A 565 -45.14 -26.11 -11.35
C THR A 565 -44.70 -24.73 -11.83
N ALA A 566 -44.06 -24.60 -12.99
CA ALA A 566 -43.74 -23.30 -13.58
C ALA A 566 -44.94 -22.71 -14.34
N ALA A 567 -45.64 -23.49 -15.14
CA ALA A 567 -46.68 -23.01 -16.06
C ALA A 567 -47.94 -22.51 -15.32
N SER A 568 -48.38 -23.21 -14.27
CA SER A 568 -49.62 -22.86 -13.56
C SER A 568 -49.53 -21.50 -12.82
N PRO A 569 -48.50 -21.23 -11.98
CA PRO A 569 -48.23 -19.89 -11.40
C PRO A 569 -47.97 -18.80 -12.43
N SER A 570 -47.24 -19.13 -13.51
CA SER A 570 -46.93 -18.17 -14.58
C SER A 570 -48.19 -17.70 -15.30
N ALA A 571 -49.20 -18.57 -15.46
CA ALA A 571 -50.48 -18.20 -16.07
C ALA A 571 -51.22 -17.14 -15.25
N LEU A 572 -51.23 -17.29 -13.91
CA LEU A 572 -51.86 -16.33 -13.02
C LEU A 572 -51.07 -15.01 -12.93
N CYS A 573 -49.74 -15.08 -13.05
CA CYS A 573 -48.83 -13.94 -12.91
C CYS A 573 -48.42 -13.29 -14.25
N ALA A 574 -49.03 -13.65 -15.37
CA ALA A 574 -48.57 -13.22 -16.69
C ALA A 574 -48.66 -11.70 -16.91
N LEU A 575 -49.65 -11.01 -16.33
CA LEU A 575 -49.95 -9.60 -16.61
C LEU A 575 -50.37 -8.72 -15.41
N PRO A 576 -49.94 -8.97 -14.16
CA PRO A 576 -50.45 -8.27 -12.98
C PRO A 576 -50.21 -6.75 -13.02
N ARG A 577 -49.19 -6.30 -13.75
CA ARG A 577 -48.86 -4.86 -13.91
C ARG A 577 -48.64 -4.47 -15.36
N ALA A 578 -49.46 -4.99 -16.28
CA ALA A 578 -49.45 -4.53 -17.67
C ALA A 578 -49.62 -3.01 -17.70
N CYS A 579 -48.53 -2.33 -18.07
CA CYS A 579 -48.47 -0.89 -18.13
C CYS A 579 -49.40 -0.46 -19.26
N ALA A 580 -50.49 0.23 -18.95
CA ALA A 580 -51.15 1.07 -19.92
C ALA A 580 -50.17 2.22 -20.24
N ARG A 581 -49.24 1.97 -21.17
CA ARG A 581 -48.57 3.06 -21.90
C ARG A 581 -49.69 3.78 -22.64
N LYS A 582 -50.15 4.90 -22.08
CA LYS A 582 -50.79 5.95 -22.87
C LYS A 582 -49.73 6.67 -23.67
#